data_AF-D7LB31-F1
#
_entry.id   AF-D7LB31-F1
#
_cell.length_a   1.000
_cell.length_b   1.000
_cell.length_c   1.000
_cell.angle_alpha   90.00
_cell.angle_beta   90.00
_cell.angle_gamma   90.00
#
_symmetry.space_group_name_H-M   'P 1'
#
loop_
_entity.id
_entity.type
_entity.pdbx_description
1 polymer ?
#
loop_
_entity_poly.entity_id
_entity_poly.type
_entity_poly.pdbx_seq_one_letter_code
_entity_poly.pdbx_strand_id
1 'polypeptide(L)'
;MAPVGERKKLGVSAFSIYRVKTAPQNYQTGDCGVYSVKFIECLAIGISFEGLCDSVMSGIRLKLAIEVFDEVPDSGCFIQMSDPRDVDTVGVEFISQNDPSLSRVNM
;
A
#
# COMPACT_ATOMS: atom_id res chain seq x y z
N MET A 1 -8.81 4.29 16.32
CA MET A 1 -8.93 5.76 16.47
C MET A 1 -8.57 6.09 17.92
N ALA A 2 -7.58 6.96 18.17
CA ALA A 2 -7.11 7.20 19.53
C ALA A 2 -8.25 7.72 20.45
N PRO A 3 -8.27 7.31 21.73
CA PRO A 3 -9.23 7.79 22.73
C PRO A 3 -9.26 9.32 22.78
N VAL A 4 -10.44 9.89 23.03
CA VAL A 4 -10.68 11.35 22.97
C VAL A 4 -9.72 12.15 23.87
N GLY A 5 -9.33 11.59 25.02
CA GLY A 5 -8.46 12.23 26.00
C GLY A 5 -6.97 12.29 25.65
N GLU A 6 -6.51 11.51 24.68
CA GLU A 6 -5.08 11.39 24.32
C GLU A 6 -4.72 12.14 23.03
N ARG A 7 -5.69 12.82 22.41
CA ARG A 7 -5.44 13.60 21.20
C ARG A 7 -4.65 14.84 21.59
N LYS A 8 -3.38 14.92 21.16
CA LYS A 8 -2.59 16.16 21.23
C LYS A 8 -3.46 17.30 20.68
N LYS A 9 -3.63 18.38 21.45
CA LYS A 9 -4.32 19.60 21.02
C LYS A 9 -3.51 20.25 19.89
N LEU A 10 -3.64 19.72 18.68
CA LEU A 10 -3.23 20.41 17.47
C LEU A 10 -4.04 21.69 17.41
N GLY A 11 -3.37 22.84 17.41
CA GLY A 11 -4.03 24.14 17.33
C GLY A 11 -4.98 24.14 16.13
N VAL A 12 -6.29 24.22 16.40
CA VAL A 12 -7.37 24.10 15.41
C VAL A 12 -7.27 25.14 14.28
N SER A 13 -6.47 26.20 14.48
CA SER A 13 -6.26 27.29 13.52
C SER A 13 -5.34 26.97 12.34
N ALA A 14 -4.57 25.87 12.34
CA ALA A 14 -3.54 25.65 11.32
C ALA A 14 -4.01 24.77 10.13
N PHE A 15 -5.09 24.00 10.28
CA PHE A 15 -5.50 23.02 9.27
C PHE A 15 -7.02 22.91 9.16
N SER A 16 -7.51 22.88 7.91
CA SER A 16 -8.88 22.50 7.59
C SER A 16 -8.98 20.97 7.52
N ILE A 17 -9.73 20.37 8.44
CA ILE A 17 -9.97 18.92 8.48
C ILE A 17 -11.33 18.63 7.85
N TYR A 18 -11.35 17.78 6.82
CA TYR A 18 -12.58 17.32 6.18
C TYR A 18 -12.63 15.80 6.12
N ARG A 19 -13.84 15.23 6.19
CA ARG A 19 -14.09 13.80 6.04
C ARG A 19 -15.11 13.58 4.92
N VAL A 20 -14.68 12.94 3.84
CA VAL A 20 -15.55 12.60 2.71
C VAL A 20 -16.45 11.42 3.13
N LYS A 21 -17.77 11.64 3.18
CA LYS A 21 -18.76 10.61 3.58
C LYS A 21 -19.26 9.76 2.42
N THR A 22 -19.08 10.23 1.19
CA THR A 22 -19.53 9.59 -0.05
C THR A 22 -18.41 8.81 -0.74
N ALA A 23 -17.27 8.64 -0.07
CA ALA A 23 -16.17 7.86 -0.62
C ALA A 23 -16.60 6.39 -0.78
N PRO A 24 -16.25 5.75 -1.91
CA PRO A 24 -16.45 4.32 -2.12
C PRO A 24 -15.94 3.49 -0.92
N GLN A 25 -16.71 2.49 -0.51
CA GLN A 25 -16.38 1.65 0.62
C GLN A 25 -15.80 0.32 0.15
N ASN A 26 -14.71 -0.09 0.78
CA ASN A 26 -14.14 -1.41 0.61
C ASN A 26 -14.90 -2.41 1.49
N TYR A 27 -15.73 -3.26 0.91
CA TYR A 27 -16.43 -4.32 1.65
C TYR A 27 -15.62 -5.62 1.67
N GLN A 28 -14.71 -5.81 0.72
CA GLN A 28 -13.81 -6.96 0.66
C GLN A 28 -12.60 -6.79 1.60
N THR A 29 -12.09 -7.91 2.12
CA THR A 29 -10.86 -7.90 2.92
C THR A 29 -9.64 -7.85 2.00
N GLY A 30 -8.63 -7.04 2.37
CA GLY A 30 -7.34 -7.00 1.69
C GLY A 30 -7.11 -5.84 0.72
N ASP A 31 -8.15 -5.11 0.30
CA ASP A 31 -7.99 -4.01 -0.68
C ASP A 31 -7.87 -2.62 -0.07
N CYS A 32 -7.79 -2.49 1.27
CA CYS A 32 -7.67 -1.18 1.92
C CYS A 32 -6.42 -0.39 1.46
N GLY A 33 -5.32 -1.09 1.17
CA GLY A 33 -4.11 -0.48 0.60
C GLY A 33 -4.34 0.03 -0.82
N VAL A 34 -4.98 -0.78 -1.67
CA VAL A 34 -5.31 -0.43 -3.07
C VAL A 34 -6.24 0.79 -3.13
N TYR A 35 -7.31 0.79 -2.34
CA TYR A 35 -8.21 1.94 -2.20
C TYR A 35 -7.49 3.20 -1.75
N SER A 36 -6.57 3.08 -0.77
CA SER A 36 -5.82 4.22 -0.24
C SER A 36 -4.95 4.87 -1.32
N VAL A 37 -4.17 4.07 -2.06
CA VAL A 37 -3.35 4.57 -3.17
C VAL A 37 -4.22 5.25 -4.22
N LYS A 38 -5.36 4.64 -4.57
CA LYS A 38 -6.21 5.19 -5.61
C LYS A 38 -6.91 6.49 -5.19
N PHE A 39 -7.30 6.63 -3.92
CA PHE A 39 -7.80 7.90 -3.40
C PHE A 39 -6.75 9.00 -3.47
N ILE A 40 -5.49 8.71 -3.13
CA ILE A 40 -4.39 9.67 -3.24
C ILE A 40 -4.19 10.08 -4.71
N GLU A 41 -4.17 9.12 -5.63
CA GLU A 41 -4.02 9.37 -7.07
C GLU A 41 -5.16 10.27 -7.61
N CYS A 42 -6.42 9.95 -7.31
CA CYS A 42 -7.57 10.76 -7.70
C CYS A 42 -7.47 12.19 -7.17
N LEU A 43 -7.11 12.35 -5.88
CA LEU A 43 -6.95 13.66 -5.26
C LEU A 43 -5.79 14.45 -5.86
N ALA A 44 -4.67 13.80 -6.19
CA ALA A 44 -3.51 14.44 -6.79
C ALA A 44 -3.79 15.00 -8.20
N ILE A 45 -4.62 14.29 -8.98
CA ILE A 45 -5.01 14.70 -10.35
C ILE A 45 -6.26 15.62 -10.32
N GLY A 46 -6.95 15.72 -9.19
CA GLY A 46 -8.14 16.56 -9.04
C GLY A 46 -9.41 15.96 -9.63
N ILE A 47 -9.51 14.62 -9.67
CA ILE A 47 -10.70 13.90 -10.16
C ILE A 47 -11.50 13.29 -9.00
N SER A 48 -12.76 12.93 -9.27
CA SER A 48 -13.62 12.25 -8.31
C SER A 48 -13.22 10.79 -8.10
N PHE A 49 -13.87 10.12 -7.14
CA PHE A 49 -13.71 8.68 -6.88
C PHE A 49 -14.69 7.81 -7.69
N GLU A 50 -15.27 8.36 -8.74
CA GLU A 50 -16.24 7.66 -9.58
C GLU A 50 -15.61 6.42 -10.24
N GLY A 51 -16.36 5.32 -10.29
CA GLY A 51 -15.89 4.06 -10.84
C GLY A 51 -15.05 3.20 -9.90
N LEU A 52 -14.69 3.67 -8.70
CA LEU A 52 -14.06 2.82 -7.68
C LEU A 52 -15.11 1.99 -6.95
N CYS A 53 -14.94 0.68 -7.01
CA CYS A 53 -15.72 -0.30 -6.26
C CYS A 53 -14.99 -1.64 -6.24
N ASP A 54 -15.46 -2.56 -5.39
CA ASP A 54 -14.81 -3.86 -5.18
C ASP A 54 -14.70 -4.71 -6.46
N SER A 55 -15.63 -4.55 -7.42
CA SER A 55 -15.58 -5.33 -8.66
C SER A 55 -14.41 -4.95 -9.58
N VAL A 56 -13.86 -3.75 -9.47
CA VAL A 56 -12.72 -3.29 -10.29
C VAL A 56 -11.37 -3.44 -9.57
N MET A 57 -11.36 -3.73 -8.26
CA MET A 57 -10.15 -3.74 -7.44
C MET A 57 -9.11 -4.76 -7.91
N SER A 58 -9.53 -5.92 -8.41
CA SER A 58 -8.61 -6.94 -8.92
C SER A 58 -7.73 -6.42 -10.08
N GLY A 59 -8.35 -5.70 -11.02
CA GLY A 59 -7.64 -5.07 -12.14
C GLY A 59 -6.73 -3.94 -11.69
N ILE A 60 -7.20 -3.10 -10.76
CA ILE A 60 -6.39 -2.01 -10.19
C ILE A 60 -5.18 -2.58 -9.44
N ARG A 61 -5.36 -3.64 -8.65
CA ARG A 61 -4.28 -4.31 -7.92
C ARG A 61 -3.19 -4.80 -8.85
N LEU A 62 -3.57 -5.48 -9.94
CA LEU A 62 -2.61 -5.96 -10.94
C LEU A 62 -1.89 -4.80 -11.61
N LYS A 63 -2.60 -3.74 -12.01
CA LYS A 63 -2.01 -2.56 -12.62
C LYS A 63 -0.99 -1.90 -11.69
N LEU A 64 -1.36 -1.62 -10.45
CA LEU A 64 -0.47 -1.00 -9.46
C LEU A 64 0.76 -1.89 -9.19
N ALA A 65 0.58 -3.21 -9.11
CA ALA A 65 1.71 -4.11 -8.94
C ALA A 65 2.69 -4.01 -10.11
N ILE A 66 2.20 -4.05 -11.35
CA ILE A 66 3.03 -3.91 -12.55
C ILE A 66 3.77 -2.57 -12.52
N GLU A 67 3.06 -1.46 -12.28
CA GLU A 67 3.66 -0.12 -12.23
C GLU A 67 4.73 -0.02 -11.14
N VAL A 68 4.49 -0.56 -9.95
CA VAL A 68 5.48 -0.57 -8.86
C VAL A 68 6.70 -1.41 -9.23
N PHE A 69 6.52 -2.58 -9.85
CA PHE A 69 7.64 -3.43 -10.26
C PHE A 69 8.46 -2.83 -11.40
N ASP A 70 7.84 -2.10 -12.31
CA ASP A 70 8.51 -1.41 -13.41
C ASP A 70 9.40 -0.26 -12.91
N GLU A 71 9.00 0.39 -11.81
CA GLU A 71 9.75 1.48 -11.18
C GLU A 71 10.95 0.99 -10.33
N VAL A 72 11.09 -0.30 -10.05
CA VAL A 72 12.24 -0.84 -9.31
C VAL A 72 13.40 -1.11 -10.28
N PRO A 73 14.54 -0.40 -10.18
CA PRO A 73 15.73 -0.75 -10.96
C PRO A 73 16.28 -2.10 -10.51
N ASP A 74 16.76 -2.91 -11.47
CA ASP A 74 17.32 -4.27 -11.36
C ASP A 74 17.27 -4.95 -9.97
N SER A 75 16.66 -6.15 -9.96
CA SER A 75 16.42 -7.11 -8.85
C SER A 75 17.49 -7.33 -7.77
N GLY A 76 18.69 -6.76 -7.87
CA GLY A 76 19.69 -6.71 -6.79
C GLY A 76 19.49 -5.56 -5.78
N CYS A 77 18.68 -4.55 -6.11
CA CYS A 77 18.36 -3.44 -5.20
C CYS A 77 16.97 -3.63 -4.56
N PHE A 78 16.74 -4.80 -3.94
CA PHE A 78 15.68 -4.84 -2.93
C PHE A 78 16.13 -3.94 -1.79
N ILE A 79 15.57 -2.73 -1.73
CA ILE A 79 15.75 -1.86 -0.57
C ILE A 79 15.16 -2.62 0.61
N GLN A 80 16.02 -3.31 1.36
CA GLN A 80 15.65 -3.81 2.66
C GLN A 80 15.24 -2.57 3.44
N MET A 81 13.94 -2.46 3.75
CA MET A 81 13.45 -1.45 4.67
C MET A 81 14.12 -1.74 6.01
N SER A 82 15.25 -1.06 6.26
CA SER A 82 15.93 -1.08 7.54
C SER A 82 15.03 -0.36 8.52
N ASP A 83 14.64 -1.04 9.61
CA ASP A 83 14.00 -0.35 10.72
C ASP A 83 15.02 0.70 11.22
N PRO A 84 14.69 2.00 11.24
CA PRO A 84 15.61 3.04 11.73
C PRO A 84 15.98 2.86 13.21
N ARG A 85 15.35 1.89 13.91
CA ARG A 85 15.67 1.50 15.29
C ARG A 85 16.63 0.30 15.37
N ASP A 86 17.12 -0.21 14.24
CA ASP A 86 18.09 -1.31 14.17
C ASP A 86 17.60 -2.59 14.87
N VAL A 87 16.29 -2.82 14.84
CA VAL A 87 15.72 -4.09 15.32
C VAL A 87 15.85 -5.07 14.16
N ASP A 88 16.84 -5.96 14.25
CA ASP A 88 17.03 -7.04 13.30
C ASP A 88 15.72 -7.83 13.15
N THR A 89 15.04 -7.67 12.01
CA THR A 89 13.98 -8.59 11.59
C THR A 89 14.64 -9.87 11.10
N VAL A 90 15.22 -10.64 12.02
CA VAL A 90 15.74 -11.97 11.76
C VAL A 90 14.55 -12.85 11.34
N GLY A 91 14.50 -13.25 10.06
CA GLY A 91 13.61 -14.32 9.61
C GLY A 91 12.54 -13.99 8.57
N VAL A 92 12.60 -12.87 7.86
CA VAL A 92 11.74 -12.65 6.67
C VAL A 92 12.59 -12.77 5.40
N GLU A 93 12.87 -14.01 4.99
CA GLU A 93 13.49 -14.28 3.71
C GLU A 93 12.41 -14.25 2.62
N PHE A 94 12.54 -13.33 1.66
CA PHE A 94 11.73 -13.35 0.44
C PHE A 94 12.22 -14.50 -0.43
N ILE A 95 11.45 -15.60 -0.48
CA ILE A 95 11.72 -16.70 -1.39
C ILE A 95 11.52 -16.19 -2.82
N SER A 96 12.62 -15.99 -3.54
CA SER A 96 12.58 -15.70 -4.97
C SER A 96 12.07 -16.93 -5.72
N GLN A 97 11.06 -16.78 -6.58
CA GLN A 97 10.57 -17.85 -7.45
C GLN A 97 11.61 -18.31 -8.50
N ASN A 98 12.78 -17.67 -8.55
CA ASN A 98 13.92 -18.05 -9.39
C ASN A 98 15.07 -18.71 -8.60
N ASP A 99 14.82 -19.25 -7.41
CA ASP A 99 15.84 -19.99 -6.66
C ASP A 99 16.33 -21.22 -7.47
N PRO A 100 17.60 -21.25 -7.92
CA PRO A 100 18.15 -22.35 -8.69
C PRO A 100 18.17 -23.67 -7.90
N SER A 101 18.04 -23.63 -6.57
CA SER A 101 18.03 -24.83 -5.72
C SER A 101 16.76 -25.67 -5.87
N LEU A 102 15.62 -25.09 -6.28
CA LEU A 102 14.38 -25.82 -6.55
C LEU A 102 14.39 -26.60 -7.88
N SER A 103 15.37 -26.36 -8.75
CA SER A 103 15.50 -27.08 -10.04
C SER A 103 16.16 -28.46 -9.93
N ARG A 104 16.66 -28.85 -8.76
CA ARG A 104 17.43 -30.11 -8.57
C ARG A 104 16.71 -31.23 -7.83
N VAL A 105 15.42 -31.09 -7.50
CA VAL A 105 14.68 -32.09 -6.70
C VAL A 105 13.75 -32.99 -7.54
N ASN A 106 13.90 -33.01 -8.87
CA ASN A 106 13.27 -34.04 -9.70
C ASN A 106 14.33 -34.70 -10.60
N MET A 107 14.94 -35.78 -10.09
CA MET A 107 15.53 -36.86 -10.87
C MET A 107 15.07 -38.19 -10.30
#